data_AF-A0A382UF50-F1
#
_entry.id   AF-A0A382UF50-F1
#
_cell.length_a   1.000
_cell.length_b   1.000
_cell.length_c   1.000
_cell.angle_alpha   90.00
_cell.angle_beta   90.00
_cell.angle_gamma   90.00
#
_symmetry.space_group_name_H-M   'P 1'
#
loop_
_entity.id
_entity.type
_entity.pdbx_description
1 polymer ?
#
loop_
_entity_poly.entity_id
_entity_poly.type
_entity_poly.pdbx_seq_one_letter_code
_entity_poly.pdbx_strand_id
1 'polypeptide(L)'
;MKTETTQPVSILIAALGGEGGGVLSNWLVESAITAGFPVQSTSIPGVAQRTGATTYYLEIYPVPIEELEGLEPVLTLTPGPGEIDLMIASELLEAGRAMQNGFISPNRTSLIASTHRFYSVAEKTVTADGRYQAESIIRAAEELAQKSLLRDYRLLAEQSGSIINAVLVGAIAAS
;
A
#
# COMPACT_ATOMS: atom_id res chain seq x y z
N MET A 1 -28.72 7.81 -18.02
CA MET A 1 -28.73 7.10 -16.72
C MET A 1 -27.34 6.48 -16.58
N LYS A 2 -26.47 7.05 -15.74
CA LYS A 2 -25.20 6.37 -15.40
C LYS A 2 -25.61 5.21 -14.50
N THR A 3 -25.63 4.00 -15.04
CA THR A 3 -25.56 2.80 -14.21
C THR A 3 -24.28 2.93 -13.38
N GLU A 4 -24.39 3.09 -12.06
CA GLU A 4 -23.23 2.96 -11.19
C GLU A 4 -22.75 1.51 -11.30
N THR A 5 -21.78 1.28 -12.18
CA THR A 5 -21.06 0.02 -12.24
C THR A 5 -20.23 -0.10 -10.99
N THR A 6 -20.59 -1.04 -10.11
CA THR A 6 -19.78 -1.40 -8.93
C THR A 6 -18.37 -1.71 -9.39
N GLN A 7 -17.39 -0.98 -8.85
CA GLN A 7 -15.97 -1.12 -9.17
C GLN A 7 -15.27 -1.95 -8.09
N PRO A 8 -14.25 -2.75 -8.45
CA PRO A 8 -13.35 -3.34 -7.47
C PRO A 8 -12.64 -2.27 -6.64
N VAL A 9 -12.36 -2.58 -5.38
CA VAL A 9 -11.47 -1.80 -4.53
C VAL A 9 -10.03 -2.20 -4.85
N SER A 10 -9.23 -1.24 -5.30
CA SER A 10 -7.84 -1.47 -5.68
C SER A 10 -6.88 -1.14 -4.53
N ILE A 11 -6.00 -2.08 -4.20
CA ILE A 11 -5.05 -1.96 -3.10
C ILE A 11 -3.64 -2.18 -3.64
N LEU A 12 -2.72 -1.29 -3.29
CA LEU A 12 -1.30 -1.42 -3.63
C LEU A 12 -0.46 -1.33 -2.37
N ILE A 13 0.31 -2.38 -2.10
CA ILE A 13 1.29 -2.44 -1.01
C ILE A 13 2.67 -2.29 -1.62
N ALA A 14 3.46 -1.32 -1.16
CA ALA A 14 4.87 -1.21 -1.46
C ALA A 14 5.70 -1.52 -0.20
N ALA A 15 6.58 -2.52 -0.32
CA ALA A 15 7.42 -2.93 0.79
C ALA A 15 8.86 -3.17 0.36
N LEU A 16 9.80 -2.79 1.22
CA LEU A 16 11.19 -3.14 1.04
C LEU A 16 11.37 -4.65 1.20
N GLY A 17 12.28 -5.22 0.41
CA GLY A 17 12.61 -6.65 0.51
C GLY A 17 12.98 -7.06 1.94
N GLY A 18 12.24 -8.01 2.50
CA GLY A 18 12.42 -8.50 3.87
C GLY A 18 11.46 -7.90 4.92
N GLU A 19 10.62 -6.91 4.57
CA GLU A 19 9.65 -6.33 5.51
C GLU A 19 8.33 -7.10 5.59
N GLY A 20 8.15 -8.09 4.71
CA GLY A 20 6.97 -8.97 4.73
C GLY A 20 5.75 -8.39 4.02
N GLY A 21 5.92 -7.56 2.99
CA GLY A 21 4.78 -7.10 2.18
C GLY A 21 3.93 -8.25 1.61
N GLY A 22 4.55 -9.39 1.29
CA GLY A 22 3.83 -10.60 0.88
C GLY A 22 3.00 -11.22 2.01
N VAL A 23 3.43 -11.09 3.26
CA VAL A 23 2.65 -11.52 4.43
C VAL A 23 1.41 -10.65 4.57
N LEU A 24 1.57 -9.32 4.49
CA LEU A 24 0.44 -8.39 4.54
C LEU A 24 -0.55 -8.64 3.39
N SER A 25 -0.05 -8.78 2.16
CA SER A 25 -0.87 -9.10 0.98
C SER A 25 -1.66 -10.39 1.20
N ASN A 26 -1.00 -11.45 1.65
CA ASN A 26 -1.65 -12.73 1.90
C ASN A 26 -2.74 -12.61 2.98
N TRP A 27 -2.50 -11.87 4.06
CA TRP A 27 -3.52 -11.65 5.09
C TRP A 27 -4.74 -10.91 4.55
N LEU A 28 -4.57 -9.93 3.65
CA LEU A 28 -5.71 -9.24 3.02
C LEU A 28 -6.48 -10.17 2.07
N VAL A 29 -5.78 -10.98 1.27
CA VAL A 29 -6.41 -11.98 0.39
C VAL A 29 -7.22 -12.98 1.20
N GLU A 30 -6.62 -13.59 2.22
CA GLU A 30 -7.30 -14.57 3.08
C GLU A 30 -8.49 -13.94 3.82
N SER A 31 -8.39 -12.68 4.23
CA SER A 31 -9.51 -11.95 4.86
C SER A 31 -10.67 -11.76 3.88
N ALA A 32 -10.39 -11.38 2.63
CA ALA A 32 -11.41 -11.23 1.59
C ALA A 32 -12.09 -12.57 1.25
N ILE A 33 -11.30 -13.63 1.06
CA ILE A 33 -11.82 -14.99 0.82
C ILE A 33 -12.70 -15.45 1.99
N THR A 34 -12.23 -15.27 3.23
CA THR A 34 -12.99 -15.66 4.42
C THR A 34 -14.30 -14.89 4.55
N ALA A 35 -14.32 -13.63 4.11
CA ALA A 35 -15.52 -12.79 4.07
C ALA A 35 -16.40 -13.05 2.82
N GLY A 36 -16.01 -13.98 1.93
CA GLY A 36 -16.79 -14.36 0.75
C GLY A 36 -16.67 -13.41 -0.45
N PHE A 37 -15.69 -12.50 -0.46
CA PHE A 37 -15.49 -11.55 -1.55
C PHE A 37 -14.57 -12.12 -2.65
N PRO A 38 -14.90 -11.92 -3.94
CA PRO A 38 -13.96 -12.17 -5.03
C PRO A 38 -12.70 -11.30 -4.86
N VAL A 39 -11.53 -11.92 -4.92
CA VAL A 39 -10.26 -11.24 -4.76
C VAL A 39 -9.22 -11.77 -5.75
N GLN A 40 -8.39 -10.87 -6.23
CA GLN A 40 -7.22 -11.16 -7.06
C GLN A 40 -5.99 -10.50 -6.41
N SER A 41 -4.81 -11.12 -6.54
CA SER A 41 -3.55 -10.49 -6.15
C SER A 41 -2.40 -10.83 -7.11
N THR A 42 -1.49 -9.87 -7.30
CA THR A 42 -0.25 -10.02 -8.08
C THR A 42 0.93 -9.40 -7.33
N SER A 43 2.03 -10.15 -7.26
CA SER A 43 3.31 -9.68 -6.72
C SER A 43 4.22 -9.24 -7.86
N ILE A 44 4.72 -8.00 -7.79
CA ILE A 44 5.63 -7.41 -8.76
C ILE A 44 6.99 -7.23 -8.07
N PRO A 45 7.96 -8.12 -8.29
CA PRO A 45 9.23 -8.08 -7.60
C PRO A 45 10.04 -6.85 -8.02
N GLY A 46 10.60 -6.14 -7.04
CA GLY A 46 11.63 -5.13 -7.28
C GLY A 46 12.92 -5.82 -7.74
N VAL A 47 13.34 -5.59 -8.99
CA VAL A 47 14.55 -6.23 -9.57
C VAL A 47 15.86 -5.64 -9.06
N ALA A 48 15.81 -4.54 -8.31
CA ALA A 48 17.00 -3.87 -7.80
C ALA A 48 17.28 -4.32 -6.35
N GLN A 49 18.38 -5.05 -6.15
CA GLN A 49 18.86 -5.49 -4.83
C GLN A 49 18.91 -4.30 -3.86
N ARG A 50 17.99 -4.30 -2.88
CA ARG A 50 17.87 -3.32 -1.79
C ARG A 50 17.56 -1.87 -2.22
N THR A 51 17.15 -1.64 -3.48
CA THR A 51 16.77 -0.30 -3.97
C THR A 51 15.42 -0.24 -4.68
N GLY A 52 14.75 -1.37 -4.92
CA GLY A 52 13.36 -1.40 -5.39
C GLY A 52 12.43 -2.08 -4.39
N ALA A 53 11.30 -1.46 -4.09
CA ALA A 53 10.20 -2.15 -3.41
C ALA A 53 9.71 -3.31 -4.28
N THR A 54 9.35 -4.40 -3.61
CA THR A 54 8.38 -5.32 -4.16
C THR A 54 7.01 -4.73 -3.91
N THR A 55 6.19 -4.64 -4.96
CA THR A 55 4.80 -4.22 -4.81
C THR A 55 3.85 -5.41 -4.89
N TYR A 56 2.77 -5.34 -4.14
CA TYR A 56 1.69 -6.32 -4.13
C TYR A 56 0.42 -5.59 -4.46
N TYR A 57 -0.16 -5.91 -5.61
CA TYR A 57 -1.41 -5.34 -6.07
C TYR A 57 -2.55 -6.32 -5.79
N LEU A 58 -3.68 -5.80 -5.34
CA LEU A 58 -4.89 -6.56 -5.09
C LEU A 58 -6.10 -5.81 -5.63
N GLU A 59 -7.09 -6.56 -6.10
CA GLU A 59 -8.45 -6.07 -6.27
C GLU A 59 -9.42 -6.94 -5.48
N ILE A 60 -10.33 -6.29 -4.77
CA ILE A 60 -11.42 -6.95 -4.04
C ILE A 60 -12.74 -6.44 -4.62
N TYR A 61 -13.58 -7.34 -5.14
CA TYR A 61 -14.91 -6.95 -5.59
C TYR A 61 -15.83 -6.79 -4.37
N PRO A 62 -16.48 -5.63 -4.17
CA PRO A 62 -17.17 -5.31 -2.92
C PRO A 62 -18.58 -5.93 -2.83
N VAL A 63 -18.80 -7.08 -3.46
CA VAL A 63 -20.05 -7.85 -3.42
C VAL A 63 -19.70 -9.32 -3.17
N PRO A 64 -20.28 -9.97 -2.15
CA PRO A 64 -20.01 -11.37 -1.86
C PRO A 64 -20.38 -12.29 -3.04
N ILE A 65 -19.64 -13.37 -3.24
CA ILE A 65 -19.84 -14.34 -4.33
C ILE A 65 -21.29 -14.86 -4.38
N GLU A 66 -21.91 -15.07 -3.22
CA GLU A 66 -23.28 -15.58 -3.08
C GLU A 66 -24.33 -14.60 -3.65
N GLU A 67 -24.03 -13.31 -3.67
CA GLU A 67 -24.91 -12.24 -4.17
C GLU A 67 -24.73 -11.96 -5.67
N LEU A 68 -23.77 -12.61 -6.34
CA LEU A 68 -23.46 -12.36 -7.74
C LEU A 68 -24.34 -13.13 -8.73
N GLU A 69 -25.27 -13.96 -8.26
CA GLU A 69 -26.18 -14.75 -9.11
C GLU A 69 -25.45 -15.59 -10.19
N GLY A 70 -24.23 -16.05 -9.87
CA GLY A 70 -23.37 -16.81 -10.79
C GLY A 70 -22.54 -15.96 -11.75
N LEU A 71 -22.55 -14.63 -11.61
CA LEU A 71 -21.62 -13.74 -12.31
C LEU A 71 -20.23 -13.79 -11.68
N GLU A 72 -19.20 -13.76 -12.53
CA GLU A 72 -17.80 -13.70 -12.11
C GLU A 72 -17.20 -12.33 -12.49
N PRO A 73 -16.81 -11.49 -11.51
CA PRO A 73 -16.19 -10.20 -11.79
C PRO A 73 -14.81 -10.40 -12.42
N VAL A 74 -14.50 -9.58 -13.43
CA VAL A 74 -13.16 -9.55 -14.03
C VAL A 74 -12.32 -8.53 -13.27
N LEU A 75 -11.23 -9.01 -12.69
CA LEU A 75 -10.29 -8.22 -11.90
C LEU A 75 -8.96 -8.04 -12.67
N THR A 76 -8.36 -6.85 -12.59
CA THR A 76 -7.07 -6.54 -13.23
C THR A 76 -5.91 -7.12 -12.43
N LEU A 77 -4.81 -7.44 -13.12
CA LEU A 77 -3.58 -7.94 -12.49
C LEU A 77 -2.54 -6.84 -12.27
N THR A 78 -2.81 -5.62 -12.73
CA THR A 78 -1.81 -4.54 -12.79
C THR A 78 -2.38 -3.22 -12.27
N PRO A 79 -1.65 -2.50 -11.41
CA PRO A 79 -2.10 -1.20 -10.91
C PRO A 79 -2.05 -0.13 -12.01
N GLY A 80 -3.15 0.61 -12.17
CA GLY A 80 -3.22 1.80 -13.01
C GLY A 80 -2.79 3.08 -12.27
N PRO A 81 -2.06 4.01 -12.91
CA PRO A 81 -1.79 5.33 -12.33
C PRO A 81 -3.08 6.09 -11.99
N GLY A 82 -3.17 6.61 -10.77
CA GLY A 82 -4.31 7.35 -10.24
C GLY A 82 -5.54 6.49 -9.93
N GLU A 83 -5.44 5.17 -10.07
CA GLU A 83 -6.55 4.23 -9.91
C GLU A 83 -6.49 3.45 -8.59
N ILE A 84 -5.57 3.78 -7.69
CA ILE A 84 -5.41 3.10 -6.40
C ILE A 84 -6.32 3.72 -5.34
N ASP A 85 -7.21 2.92 -4.77
CA ASP A 85 -8.09 3.31 -3.66
C ASP A 85 -7.32 3.33 -2.34
N LEU A 86 -6.50 2.29 -2.08
CA LEU A 86 -5.68 2.17 -0.87
C LEU A 86 -4.22 1.91 -1.22
N MET A 87 -3.35 2.87 -0.89
CA MET A 87 -1.90 2.74 -0.99
C MET A 87 -1.29 2.49 0.39
N ILE A 88 -0.53 1.41 0.55
CA ILE A 88 0.17 1.07 1.78
C ILE A 88 1.67 1.06 1.51
N ALA A 89 2.44 1.86 2.25
CA ALA A 89 3.89 1.85 2.18
C ALA A 89 4.47 1.47 3.54
N SER A 90 5.21 0.36 3.61
CA SER A 90 5.81 -0.07 4.88
C SER A 90 6.96 0.85 5.32
N GLU A 91 7.48 1.72 4.44
CA GLU A 91 8.56 2.66 4.68
C GLU A 91 8.35 3.97 3.89
N LEU A 92 8.92 5.08 4.36
CA LEU A 92 8.61 6.41 3.84
C LEU A 92 9.07 6.65 2.39
N LEU A 93 10.26 6.16 2.01
CA LEU A 93 10.76 6.27 0.64
C LEU A 93 9.87 5.51 -0.35
N GLU A 94 9.26 4.40 0.06
CA GLU A 94 8.30 3.68 -0.79
C GLU A 94 7.01 4.48 -1.05
N ALA A 95 6.54 5.26 -0.07
CA ALA A 95 5.47 6.23 -0.31
C ALA A 95 5.91 7.30 -1.33
N GLY A 96 7.14 7.79 -1.20
CA GLY A 96 7.75 8.71 -2.17
C GLY A 96 7.76 8.16 -3.60
N ARG A 97 8.19 6.91 -3.77
CA ARG A 97 8.20 6.23 -5.09
C ARG A 97 6.79 6.01 -5.62
N ALA A 98 5.83 5.65 -4.77
CA ALA A 98 4.44 5.48 -5.19
C ALA A 98 3.82 6.78 -5.72
N MET A 99 4.13 7.92 -5.08
CA MET A 99 3.75 9.25 -5.60
C MET A 99 4.44 9.55 -6.94
N GLN A 100 5.75 9.30 -7.06
CA GLN A 100 6.49 9.51 -8.31
C GLN A 100 5.96 8.66 -9.48
N ASN A 101 5.52 7.44 -9.20
CA ASN A 101 4.91 6.54 -10.19
C ASN A 101 3.45 6.89 -10.50
N GLY A 102 2.89 7.91 -9.84
CA GLY A 102 1.52 8.37 -10.09
C GLY A 102 0.44 7.44 -9.55
N PHE A 103 0.75 6.53 -8.63
CA PHE A 103 -0.26 5.64 -8.04
C PHE A 103 -1.17 6.35 -7.05
N ILE A 104 -0.70 7.43 -6.44
CA ILE A 104 -1.45 8.21 -5.45
C ILE A 104 -2.11 9.40 -6.14
N SER A 105 -3.41 9.57 -5.94
CA SER A 105 -4.18 10.71 -6.46
C SER A 105 -5.03 11.40 -5.39
N PRO A 106 -5.20 12.74 -5.46
CA PRO A 106 -5.87 13.52 -4.42
C PRO A 106 -7.39 13.31 -4.40
N ASN A 107 -7.95 12.71 -5.45
CA ASN A 107 -9.37 12.47 -5.62
C ASN A 107 -9.80 11.03 -5.34
N ARG A 108 -8.87 10.13 -5.00
CA ARG A 108 -9.17 8.69 -4.84
C ARG A 108 -8.37 7.99 -3.74
N THR A 109 -7.08 8.27 -3.63
CA THR A 109 -6.19 7.41 -2.85
C THR A 109 -6.18 7.77 -1.36
N SER A 110 -6.51 6.79 -0.53
CA SER A 110 -6.14 6.79 0.89
C SER A 110 -4.74 6.18 1.05
N LEU A 111 -3.82 6.93 1.64
CA LEU A 111 -2.43 6.53 1.86
C LEU A 111 -2.21 6.16 3.33
N ILE A 112 -1.69 4.96 3.58
CA ILE A 112 -1.13 4.54 4.87
C ILE A 112 0.37 4.35 4.68
N ALA A 113 1.20 5.13 5.36
CA ALA A 113 2.65 5.02 5.20
C ALA A 113 3.40 5.10 6.53
N SER A 114 4.40 4.24 6.69
CA SER A 114 5.33 4.35 7.81
C SER A 114 6.29 5.52 7.60
N THR A 115 6.50 6.33 8.64
CA THR A 115 7.41 7.49 8.55
C THR A 115 8.87 7.14 8.82
N HIS A 116 9.17 5.91 9.25
CA HIS A 116 10.55 5.48 9.47
C HIS A 116 11.31 5.37 8.13
N ARG A 117 12.65 5.36 8.22
CA ARG A 117 13.55 5.33 7.07
C ARG A 117 14.57 4.20 7.19
N PHE A 118 14.73 3.45 6.11
CA PHE A 118 15.91 2.60 5.90
C PHE A 118 16.88 3.30 4.94
N TYR A 119 17.83 4.05 5.50
CA TYR A 119 18.83 4.73 4.69
C TYR A 119 19.74 3.72 3.98
N SER A 120 19.82 3.86 2.66
CA SER A 120 20.76 3.12 1.82
C SER A 120 22.20 3.43 2.19
N VAL A 121 23.14 2.55 1.81
CA VAL A 121 24.58 2.79 2.01
C VAL A 121 25.01 4.10 1.32
N ALA A 122 24.44 4.41 0.16
CA ALA A 122 24.71 5.65 -0.57
C ALA A 122 24.23 6.89 0.21
N GLU A 123 23.04 6.86 0.80
CA GLU A 123 22.53 7.96 1.63
C GLU A 123 23.36 8.13 2.92
N LYS A 124 23.87 7.04 3.50
CA LYS A 124 24.76 7.07 4.66
C LYS A 124 26.13 7.67 4.36
N THR A 125 26.55 7.69 3.08
CA THR A 125 27.83 8.26 2.67
C THR A 125 27.77 9.75 2.31
N VAL A 126 26.57 10.34 2.19
CA VAL A 126 26.41 11.77 1.96
C VAL A 126 26.43 12.49 3.31
N THR A 127 27.35 13.44 3.49
CA THR A 127 27.53 14.23 4.72
C THR A 127 26.39 15.21 5.02
N ALA A 128 25.36 15.25 4.17
CA ALA A 128 24.20 16.13 4.30
C ALA A 128 23.13 15.48 5.18
N ASP A 129 22.46 16.30 5.98
CA ASP A 129 21.37 15.88 6.83
C ASP A 129 20.21 15.30 5.99
N GLY A 130 20.07 13.98 5.98
CA GLY A 130 19.05 13.26 5.21
C GLY A 130 17.59 13.58 5.59
N ARG A 131 17.39 14.42 6.62
CA ARG A 131 16.09 14.98 7.00
C ARG A 131 15.40 15.69 5.84
N TYR A 132 16.11 16.49 5.05
CA TYR A 132 15.54 17.26 3.92
C TYR A 132 14.66 16.45 2.93
N GLN A 133 14.84 15.13 2.82
CA GLN A 133 13.98 14.26 1.99
C GLN A 133 12.75 13.70 2.72
N ALA A 134 12.80 13.51 4.04
CA ALA A 134 11.68 12.95 4.79
C ALA A 134 10.52 13.95 4.92
N GLU A 135 10.80 15.20 5.31
CA GLU A 135 9.73 16.20 5.45
C GLU A 135 9.09 16.56 4.11
N SER A 136 9.86 16.51 3.02
CA SER A 136 9.33 16.75 1.67
C SER A 136 8.42 15.61 1.19
N ILE A 137 8.76 14.35 1.49
CA ILE A 137 7.86 13.20 1.20
C ILE A 137 6.59 13.29 2.05
N ILE A 138 6.69 13.61 3.34
CA ILE A 138 5.52 13.76 4.23
C ILE A 138 4.58 14.84 3.71
N ARG A 139 5.12 16.01 3.36
CA ARG A 139 4.31 17.11 2.80
C ARG A 139 3.65 16.71 1.48
N ALA A 140 4.41 16.09 0.58
CA ALA A 140 3.85 15.62 -0.69
C ALA A 140 2.75 14.57 -0.47
N ALA A 141 2.89 13.68 0.51
CA ALA A 141 1.88 12.68 0.84
C ALA A 141 0.58 13.32 1.35
N GLU A 142 0.66 14.40 2.13
CA GLU A 142 -0.50 15.18 2.58
C GLU A 142 -1.16 15.97 1.44
N GLU A 143 -0.40 16.39 0.43
CA GLU A 143 -0.91 17.15 -0.73
C GLU A 143 -1.49 16.25 -1.84
N LEU A 144 -0.87 15.10 -2.08
CA LEU A 144 -1.16 14.24 -3.23
C LEU A 144 -2.14 13.11 -2.93
N ALA A 145 -2.33 12.71 -1.66
CA ALA A 145 -3.33 11.73 -1.27
C ALA A 145 -4.66 12.40 -0.92
N GLN A 146 -5.78 11.71 -1.16
CA GLN A 146 -7.09 12.16 -0.67
C GLN A 146 -7.13 12.19 0.86
N LYS A 147 -6.54 11.18 1.49
CA LYS A 147 -6.32 11.08 2.94
C LYS A 147 -4.96 10.43 3.16
N SER A 148 -4.24 10.86 4.20
CA SER A 148 -2.98 10.25 4.59
C SER A 148 -2.95 9.90 6.08
N LEU A 149 -2.50 8.69 6.39
CA LEU A 149 -2.27 8.20 7.74
C LEU A 149 -0.78 7.88 7.90
N LEU A 150 -0.03 8.91 8.27
CA LEU A 150 1.42 8.89 8.41
C LEU A 150 1.81 8.72 9.88
N ARG A 151 2.42 7.58 10.23
CA ARG A 151 2.87 7.25 11.58
C ARG A 151 4.12 6.40 11.54
N ASP A 152 4.88 6.36 12.62
CA ASP A 152 5.99 5.41 12.75
C ASP A 152 5.47 4.00 13.09
N TYR A 153 4.96 3.29 12.09
CA TYR A 153 4.46 1.92 12.28
C TYR A 153 5.54 0.92 12.70
N ARG A 154 6.81 1.22 12.44
CA ARG A 154 7.93 0.41 12.91
C ARG A 154 8.06 0.52 14.43
N LEU A 155 8.08 1.75 14.93
CA LEU A 155 8.11 2.02 16.37
C LEU A 155 6.87 1.45 17.07
N LEU A 156 5.69 1.59 16.48
CA LEU A 156 4.45 1.00 17.04
C LEU A 156 4.51 -0.53 17.11
N ALA A 157 5.10 -1.18 16.11
CA ALA A 157 5.31 -2.63 16.13
C ALA A 157 6.26 -3.04 17.26
N GLU A 158 7.37 -2.31 17.43
CA GLU A 158 8.32 -2.56 18.53
C GLU A 158 7.67 -2.37 19.90
N GLN A 159 6.92 -1.28 20.09
CA GLN A 159 6.22 -0.98 21.34
C GLN A 159 5.13 -2.00 21.69
N SER A 160 4.49 -2.60 20.68
CA SER A 160 3.46 -3.63 20.86
C SER A 160 4.02 -5.05 20.93
N GLY A 161 5.33 -5.24 20.75
CA GLY A 161 5.94 -6.57 20.66
C GLY A 161 5.47 -7.36 19.44
N SER A 162 5.12 -6.66 18.36
CA SER A 162 4.54 -7.22 17.14
C SER A 162 5.41 -6.94 15.91
N ILE A 163 4.94 -7.35 14.74
CA ILE A 163 5.57 -7.04 13.45
C ILE A 163 4.82 -5.90 12.75
N ILE A 164 5.53 -5.14 11.92
CA ILE A 164 4.95 -3.98 11.20
C ILE A 164 3.69 -4.34 10.41
N ASN A 165 3.65 -5.53 9.79
CA ASN A 165 2.50 -6.00 9.03
C ASN A 165 1.23 -6.09 9.88
N ALA A 166 1.33 -6.51 11.15
CA ALA A 166 0.17 -6.63 12.04
C ALA A 166 -0.36 -5.26 12.45
N VAL A 167 0.53 -4.29 12.69
CA VAL A 167 0.15 -2.92 12.98
C VAL A 167 -0.49 -2.27 11.75
N LEU A 168 0.04 -2.51 10.55
CA LEU A 168 -0.53 -2.02 9.29
C LEU A 168 -1.92 -2.60 9.02
N VAL A 169 -2.17 -3.89 9.33
CA VAL A 169 -3.54 -4.45 9.29
C VAL A 169 -4.48 -3.66 10.22
N GLY A 170 -4.04 -3.35 11.44
CA GLY A 170 -4.82 -2.52 12.36
C GLY A 170 -5.09 -1.11 11.83
N ALA A 171 -4.11 -0.51 11.13
CA ALA A 171 -4.27 0.79 10.49
C ALA A 171 -5.29 0.75 9.34
N ILE A 172 -5.25 -0.31 8.50
CA ILE A 172 -6.21 -0.52 7.41
C ILE A 172 -7.63 -0.70 7.97
N ALA A 173 -7.79 -1.45 9.05
CA ALA A 173 -9.10 -1.65 9.68
C ALA A 173 -9.70 -0.36 10.28
N ALA A 174 -8.87 0.66 10.53
CA ALA A 174 -9.28 1.91 11.17
C ALA A 174 -9.40 3.12 10.21
N SER A 175 -9.05 2.95 8.93
CA SER A 175 -8.95 4.04 7.94
C SER A 175 -10.25 4.36 7.20
#